data_AF-A0A7S1KIW5-F1
#
_entry.id   AF-A0A7S1KIW5-F1
#
_cell.length_a   1.000
_cell.length_b   1.000
_cell.length_c   1.000
_cell.angle_alpha   90.00
_cell.angle_beta   90.00
_cell.angle_gamma   90.00
#
_symmetry.space_group_name_H-M   'P 1'
#
loop_
_entity.id
_entity.type
_entity.pdbx_description
1 polymer ?
#
loop_
_entity_poly.entity_id
_entity_poly.type
_entity_poly.pdbx_seq_one_letter_code
_entity_poly.pdbx_strand_id
1 'polypeptide(L)'
;DRRGKSAILDSDALPAQLKLTGSAKGIAPDDHLQPLTSDPGELRVLLRAATEKLGEVDTLKERLEAKERELQQRRVQHEKLQAEYSTIEHAHKTSEHKVDRYGKLQKVIVDLYLELRSRTWEGPKALDVEKDRLALMVKDPVVVLDYIRAGIRILLADAARTQEQIQREMQQQGASLRLHAQQMEEQFHNMTDERAAALNDVQALSERVDELEREKERTHTAHQKVLEDIDKERCEFKDKIREYKDEINLLNTWNAEHAKKLKEQESQLDRIPHLEQQVASLQRKHLVEVHQLQTYHARENILAQKEIGKIAGIEAENTQLQKRFKHLRQELHSAKHNLTQRRHSEAEARCRRLEEALTRRSKDLQTSEQALRKSLLKLERRDRQLEQMKQEYTKLLDEFKKLRAAQPLGGEKAKTLAYSTSTPDLKASGEEGAGVGGAGQQPFLATVLKRKLLDREQEIVNLNRKLRNFLVIEKKAAIQSKVFEDERHRMEQMIDDYRTQLTESEEKVAKLHQSLSKSASAAQLHTATKDMSPFDAAE
;
A
#
# COMPACT_ATOMS: atom_id res chain seq x y z
N ASP A 1 0.51 -110.59 6.18
CA ASP A 1 0.43 -111.26 7.50
C ASP A 1 -0.38 -112.56 7.48
N ARG A 2 -0.15 -113.40 8.51
CA ARG A 2 -1.06 -114.32 9.23
C ARG A 2 -2.13 -115.10 8.40
N ARG A 3 -1.99 -116.44 8.20
CA ARG A 3 -2.37 -117.57 9.11
C ARG A 3 -3.90 -117.67 9.37
N GLY A 4 -4.59 -118.82 9.32
CA GLY A 4 -4.26 -120.22 8.96
C GLY A 4 -4.95 -121.29 9.87
N LYS A 5 -4.96 -122.58 9.47
CA LYS A 5 -5.50 -123.80 10.18
C LYS A 5 -7.06 -123.95 10.17
N SER A 6 -7.75 -125.08 10.44
CA SER A 6 -7.52 -126.56 10.58
C SER A 6 -8.91 -127.26 10.53
N ALA A 7 -9.20 -128.41 9.90
CA ALA A 7 -8.80 -129.83 10.11
C ALA A 7 -9.47 -130.56 11.31
N ILE A 8 -9.67 -131.91 11.18
CA ILE A 8 -9.96 -132.97 12.21
C ILE A 8 -11.40 -133.60 12.27
N LEU A 9 -11.50 -134.87 11.80
CA LEU A 9 -12.14 -136.12 12.34
C LEU A 9 -13.66 -136.14 12.81
N ASP A 10 -14.34 -137.24 13.20
CA ASP A 10 -13.96 -138.68 13.41
C ASP A 10 -15.13 -139.74 13.30
N SER A 11 -14.73 -141.03 13.21
CA SER A 11 -15.27 -142.35 13.67
C SER A 11 -16.77 -142.78 13.80
N ASP A 12 -17.04 -144.02 13.36
CA ASP A 12 -17.81 -145.17 13.92
C ASP A 12 -19.06 -145.02 14.84
N ALA A 13 -20.12 -145.79 14.51
CA ALA A 13 -21.04 -146.42 15.49
C ALA A 13 -21.90 -147.60 14.92
N LEU A 14 -22.12 -148.63 15.75
CA LEU A 14 -23.09 -149.75 15.67
C LEU A 14 -23.89 -149.79 17.00
N PRO A 15 -24.85 -150.70 17.29
CA PRO A 15 -25.72 -151.57 16.47
C PRO A 15 -27.24 -151.48 16.86
N ALA A 16 -28.16 -152.21 16.20
CA ALA A 16 -29.48 -152.55 16.79
C ALA A 16 -30.20 -153.81 16.20
N GLN A 17 -30.52 -154.77 17.09
CA GLN A 17 -31.74 -155.62 17.18
C GLN A 17 -32.33 -156.32 15.92
N LEU A 18 -32.37 -157.66 15.82
CA LEU A 18 -33.20 -158.68 16.53
C LEU A 18 -34.67 -158.84 16.06
N LYS A 19 -34.96 -159.89 15.26
CA LYS A 19 -35.81 -161.05 15.66
C LYS A 19 -35.90 -162.13 14.55
N LEU A 20 -36.41 -163.31 14.92
CA LEU A 20 -36.45 -164.56 14.14
C LEU A 20 -37.88 -165.19 14.15
N THR A 21 -38.00 -166.38 13.53
CA THR A 21 -39.16 -167.30 13.43
C THR A 21 -40.15 -167.02 12.29
N GLY A 22 -40.76 -168.04 11.65
CA GLY A 22 -40.57 -169.49 11.78
C GLY A 22 -41.90 -170.27 11.79
N SER A 23 -42.02 -171.39 11.06
CA SER A 23 -43.28 -172.14 10.95
C SER A 23 -43.07 -173.65 10.71
N ALA A 24 -44.10 -174.43 11.07
CA ALA A 24 -44.38 -175.84 10.72
C ALA A 24 -43.48 -176.98 11.28
N LYS A 25 -44.04 -177.67 12.30
CA LYS A 25 -44.21 -179.14 12.45
C LYS A 25 -43.16 -180.12 11.85
N GLY A 26 -42.67 -181.04 12.70
CA GLY A 26 -43.35 -182.35 12.79
C GLY A 26 -42.54 -183.66 12.78
N ILE A 27 -42.61 -184.39 13.91
CA ILE A 27 -42.69 -185.87 14.05
C ILE A 27 -41.40 -186.70 13.83
N ALA A 28 -41.23 -187.71 14.70
CA ALA A 28 -40.26 -188.81 14.67
C ALA A 28 -40.98 -190.16 15.01
N PRO A 29 -40.38 -191.35 14.75
CA PRO A 29 -41.03 -192.68 14.88
C PRO A 29 -40.68 -193.41 16.20
N ASP A 30 -41.10 -194.68 16.35
CA ASP A 30 -40.22 -195.81 16.72
C ASP A 30 -40.90 -197.21 16.67
N ASP A 31 -40.09 -198.27 16.78
CA ASP A 31 -40.35 -199.71 16.53
C ASP A 31 -40.89 -200.54 17.73
N HIS A 32 -41.17 -201.85 17.52
CA HIS A 32 -40.57 -202.97 18.29
C HIS A 32 -40.88 -204.39 17.73
N LEU A 33 -40.25 -205.45 18.29
CA LEU A 33 -40.12 -206.81 17.70
C LEU A 33 -40.01 -207.98 18.73
N GLN A 34 -40.05 -209.24 18.25
CA GLN A 34 -39.63 -210.53 18.88
C GLN A 34 -40.66 -211.33 19.76
N PRO A 35 -40.44 -212.64 20.12
CA PRO A 35 -40.15 -213.81 19.22
C PRO A 35 -40.76 -215.20 19.62
N LEU A 36 -40.76 -216.18 18.66
CA LEU A 36 -40.74 -217.67 18.85
C LEU A 36 -42.00 -218.35 19.51
N THR A 37 -42.19 -219.67 19.69
CA THR A 37 -41.33 -220.91 19.60
C THR A 37 -41.90 -222.05 18.69
N SER A 38 -42.04 -223.31 19.16
CA SER A 38 -42.22 -224.55 18.35
C SER A 38 -42.74 -225.79 19.13
N ASP A 39 -43.36 -226.75 18.45
CA ASP A 39 -43.56 -228.17 18.89
C ASP A 39 -43.35 -229.14 17.69
N PRO A 40 -42.87 -230.40 17.85
CA PRO A 40 -42.14 -231.10 16.78
C PRO A 40 -42.90 -232.21 16.03
N GLY A 41 -44.18 -232.45 16.32
CA GLY A 41 -44.93 -233.57 15.71
C GLY A 41 -45.14 -233.40 14.19
N GLU A 42 -45.40 -232.18 13.72
CA GLU A 42 -45.76 -231.94 12.32
C GLU A 42 -44.56 -231.78 11.39
N LEU A 43 -44.14 -232.93 10.86
CA LEU A 43 -44.23 -233.15 9.41
C LEU A 43 -43.64 -232.03 8.54
N ARG A 44 -42.32 -231.83 8.61
CA ARG A 44 -41.30 -231.93 7.51
C ARG A 44 -41.53 -231.21 6.16
N VAL A 45 -42.64 -230.54 5.96
CA VAL A 45 -43.09 -229.84 4.75
C VAL A 45 -42.85 -228.34 4.92
N LEU A 46 -43.18 -227.80 6.10
CA LEU A 46 -42.99 -226.39 6.44
C LEU A 46 -41.53 -225.95 6.52
N LEU A 47 -40.60 -226.84 6.90
CA LEU A 47 -39.19 -226.42 7.12
C LEU A 47 -38.46 -226.04 5.82
N ARG A 48 -38.83 -226.60 4.66
CA ARG A 48 -38.32 -226.14 3.36
C ARG A 48 -38.93 -224.81 2.94
N ALA A 49 -40.24 -224.66 3.11
CA ALA A 49 -40.95 -223.41 2.83
C ALA A 49 -40.41 -222.24 3.68
N ALA A 50 -40.05 -222.49 4.94
CA ALA A 50 -39.46 -221.49 5.83
C ALA A 50 -38.08 -221.00 5.35
N THR A 51 -37.21 -221.89 4.88
CA THR A 51 -35.88 -221.50 4.37
C THR A 51 -35.93 -220.72 3.06
N GLU A 52 -36.86 -221.04 2.16
CA GLU A 52 -37.08 -220.28 0.93
C GLU A 52 -37.67 -218.89 1.23
N LYS A 53 -38.63 -218.81 2.17
CA LYS A 53 -39.18 -217.53 2.64
C LYS A 53 -38.18 -216.63 3.34
N LEU A 54 -37.16 -217.17 4.01
CA LEU A 54 -36.11 -216.35 4.63
C LEU A 54 -35.25 -215.63 3.58
N GLY A 55 -34.90 -216.32 2.49
CA GLY A 55 -34.18 -215.71 1.36
C GLY A 55 -34.98 -214.64 0.61
N GLU A 56 -36.31 -214.79 0.52
CA GLU A 56 -37.19 -213.71 0.04
C GLU A 56 -37.17 -212.48 0.96
N VAL A 57 -37.08 -212.65 2.28
CA VAL A 57 -37.06 -211.53 3.23
C VAL A 57 -35.77 -210.72 3.12
N ASP A 58 -34.60 -211.37 3.03
CA ASP A 58 -33.33 -210.62 2.96
C ASP A 58 -33.14 -209.95 1.58
N THR A 59 -33.58 -210.57 0.48
CA THR A 59 -33.62 -209.90 -0.84
C THR A 59 -34.65 -208.76 -0.92
N LEU A 60 -35.69 -208.78 -0.08
CA LEU A 60 -36.60 -207.64 0.10
C LEU A 60 -35.97 -206.51 0.95
N LYS A 61 -35.18 -206.82 1.98
CA LYS A 61 -34.43 -205.80 2.75
C LYS A 61 -33.40 -205.09 1.87
N GLU A 62 -32.59 -205.83 1.10
CA GLU A 62 -31.63 -205.22 0.16
C GLU A 62 -32.33 -204.29 -0.84
N ARG A 63 -33.51 -204.70 -1.36
CA ARG A 63 -34.34 -203.85 -2.21
C ARG A 63 -34.90 -202.62 -1.52
N LEU A 64 -35.26 -202.72 -0.24
CA LEU A 64 -35.80 -201.61 0.54
C LEU A 64 -34.69 -200.59 0.86
N GLU A 65 -33.53 -201.03 1.36
CA GLU A 65 -32.37 -200.17 1.56
C GLU A 65 -31.89 -199.52 0.25
N ALA A 66 -31.86 -200.27 -0.86
CA ALA A 66 -31.53 -199.71 -2.16
C ALA A 66 -32.53 -198.61 -2.60
N LYS A 67 -33.82 -198.77 -2.28
CA LYS A 67 -34.85 -197.75 -2.56
C LYS A 67 -34.76 -196.55 -1.63
N GLU A 68 -34.41 -196.73 -0.36
CA GLU A 68 -34.21 -195.62 0.58
C GLU A 68 -32.99 -194.77 0.20
N ARG A 69 -31.88 -195.42 -0.20
CA ARG A 69 -30.69 -194.74 -0.74
C ARG A 69 -31.02 -193.95 -2.02
N GLU A 70 -31.84 -194.51 -2.92
CA GLU A 70 -32.33 -193.80 -4.12
C GLU A 70 -33.21 -192.59 -3.74
N LEU A 71 -34.08 -192.73 -2.73
CA LEU A 71 -34.96 -191.67 -2.26
C LEU A 71 -34.16 -190.54 -1.58
N GLN A 72 -33.13 -190.85 -0.81
CA GLN A 72 -32.19 -189.87 -0.26
C GLN A 72 -31.39 -189.16 -1.36
N GLN A 73 -30.90 -189.87 -2.38
CA GLN A 73 -30.26 -189.23 -3.54
C GLN A 73 -31.21 -188.24 -4.25
N ARG A 74 -32.47 -188.62 -4.47
CA ARG A 74 -33.48 -187.75 -5.07
C ARG A 74 -33.78 -186.51 -4.21
N ARG A 75 -33.78 -186.62 -2.87
CA ARG A 75 -33.90 -185.45 -1.97
C ARG A 75 -32.73 -184.49 -2.12
N VAL A 76 -31.49 -185.00 -2.09
CA VAL A 76 -30.28 -184.18 -2.27
C VAL A 76 -30.23 -183.53 -3.66
N GLN A 77 -30.75 -184.18 -4.71
CA GLN A 77 -30.91 -183.57 -6.03
C GLN A 77 -31.96 -182.44 -6.02
N HIS A 78 -33.09 -182.63 -5.34
CA HIS A 78 -34.14 -181.61 -5.25
C HIS A 78 -33.69 -180.37 -4.46
N GLU A 79 -32.93 -180.56 -3.39
CA GLU A 79 -32.34 -179.45 -2.61
C GLU A 79 -31.32 -178.65 -3.44
N LYS A 80 -30.48 -179.33 -4.25
CA LYS A 80 -29.56 -178.67 -5.18
C LYS A 80 -30.29 -177.84 -6.24
N LEU A 81 -31.30 -178.41 -6.91
CA LEU A 81 -32.09 -177.69 -7.92
C LEU A 81 -32.82 -176.49 -7.32
N GLN A 82 -33.31 -176.60 -6.08
CA GLN A 82 -33.97 -175.50 -5.38
C GLN A 82 -32.97 -174.37 -5.01
N ALA A 83 -31.74 -174.72 -4.63
CA ALA A 83 -30.67 -173.74 -4.42
C ALA A 83 -30.28 -173.04 -5.73
N GLU A 84 -30.06 -173.79 -6.82
CA GLU A 84 -29.75 -173.26 -8.14
C GLU A 84 -30.83 -172.27 -8.63
N TYR A 85 -32.12 -172.65 -8.54
CA TYR A 85 -33.23 -171.77 -8.88
C TYR A 85 -33.19 -170.44 -8.13
N SER A 86 -32.93 -170.46 -6.82
CA SER A 86 -32.86 -169.24 -5.99
C SER A 86 -31.72 -168.30 -6.42
N THR A 87 -30.58 -168.85 -6.87
CA THR A 87 -29.45 -168.05 -7.38
C THR A 87 -29.73 -167.42 -8.74
N ILE A 88 -30.45 -168.13 -9.62
CA ILE A 88 -30.87 -167.60 -10.94
C ILE A 88 -31.91 -166.48 -10.75
N GLU A 89 -32.87 -166.63 -9.83
CA GLU A 89 -33.87 -165.60 -9.55
C GLU A 89 -33.22 -164.32 -8.98
N HIS A 90 -32.22 -164.45 -8.10
CA HIS A 90 -31.43 -163.32 -7.63
C HIS A 90 -30.59 -162.67 -8.74
N ALA A 91 -30.00 -163.46 -9.64
CA ALA A 91 -29.24 -162.95 -10.79
C ALA A 91 -30.14 -162.14 -11.74
N HIS A 92 -31.37 -162.60 -11.99
CA HIS A 92 -32.36 -161.91 -12.83
C HIS A 92 -32.71 -160.52 -12.27
N LYS A 93 -33.15 -160.46 -11.00
CA LYS A 93 -33.49 -159.20 -10.31
C LYS A 93 -32.30 -158.22 -10.27
N THR A 94 -31.09 -158.74 -10.10
CA THR A 94 -29.85 -157.95 -10.14
C THR A 94 -29.52 -157.43 -11.55
N SER A 95 -29.95 -158.13 -12.61
CA SER A 95 -29.83 -157.68 -14.00
C SER A 95 -30.84 -156.59 -14.33
N GLU A 96 -32.12 -156.78 -13.96
CA GLU A 96 -33.17 -155.78 -14.13
C GLU A 96 -32.80 -154.45 -13.47
N HIS A 97 -32.34 -154.47 -12.22
CA HIS A 97 -31.84 -153.28 -11.51
C HIS A 97 -30.61 -152.61 -12.17
N LYS A 98 -29.84 -153.31 -13.02
CA LYS A 98 -28.77 -152.69 -13.83
C LYS A 98 -29.34 -151.99 -15.05
N VAL A 99 -30.24 -152.64 -15.80
CA VAL A 99 -30.93 -152.04 -16.97
C VAL A 99 -31.64 -150.74 -16.57
N ASP A 100 -32.34 -150.78 -15.44
CA ASP A 100 -33.04 -149.64 -14.84
C ASP A 100 -32.11 -148.45 -14.53
N ARG A 101 -30.89 -148.74 -14.04
CA ARG A 101 -29.85 -147.73 -13.76
C ARG A 101 -29.25 -147.16 -15.05
N TYR A 102 -29.01 -148.00 -16.06
CA TYR A 102 -28.51 -147.54 -17.36
C TYR A 102 -29.51 -146.62 -18.06
N GLY A 103 -30.81 -146.96 -18.10
CA GLY A 103 -31.84 -146.09 -18.67
C GLY A 103 -31.94 -144.74 -17.96
N LYS A 104 -31.86 -144.72 -16.62
CA LYS A 104 -31.84 -143.49 -15.82
C LYS A 104 -30.59 -142.64 -16.11
N LEU A 105 -29.40 -143.27 -16.21
CA LEU A 105 -28.15 -142.58 -16.51
C LEU A 105 -28.13 -142.00 -17.94
N GLN A 106 -28.56 -142.77 -18.94
CA GLN A 106 -28.64 -142.33 -20.33
C GLN A 106 -29.58 -141.13 -20.47
N LYS A 107 -30.71 -141.11 -19.75
CA LYS A 107 -31.64 -139.98 -19.73
C LYS A 107 -30.98 -138.70 -19.19
N VAL A 108 -30.24 -138.78 -18.08
CA VAL A 108 -29.50 -137.62 -17.53
C VAL A 108 -28.44 -137.11 -18.50
N ILE A 109 -27.73 -138.00 -19.20
CA ILE A 109 -26.73 -137.63 -20.21
C ILE A 109 -27.39 -136.90 -21.41
N VAL A 110 -28.55 -137.38 -21.88
CA VAL A 110 -29.30 -136.73 -22.96
C VAL A 110 -29.85 -135.37 -22.52
N ASP A 111 -30.42 -135.28 -21.32
CA ASP A 111 -30.96 -134.03 -20.78
C ASP A 111 -29.86 -132.96 -20.59
N LEU A 112 -28.67 -133.36 -20.09
CA LEU A 112 -27.50 -132.50 -19.97
C LEU A 112 -26.97 -132.00 -21.33
N TYR A 113 -27.01 -132.84 -22.37
CA TYR A 113 -26.64 -132.41 -23.73
C TYR A 113 -27.64 -131.40 -24.30
N LEU A 114 -28.94 -131.59 -24.06
CA LEU A 114 -29.97 -130.65 -24.54
C LEU A 114 -29.89 -129.30 -23.83
N GLU A 115 -29.56 -129.26 -22.53
CA GLU A 115 -29.29 -128.01 -21.81
C GLU A 115 -28.01 -127.33 -22.32
N LEU A 116 -26.92 -128.08 -22.51
CA LEU A 116 -25.70 -127.50 -23.07
C LEU A 116 -25.93 -126.95 -24.48
N ARG A 117 -26.63 -127.71 -25.33
CA ARG A 117 -26.91 -127.32 -26.71
C ARG A 117 -27.81 -126.10 -26.78
N SER A 118 -28.80 -125.94 -25.89
CA SER A 118 -29.63 -124.73 -25.87
C SER A 118 -28.83 -123.47 -25.52
N ARG A 119 -27.77 -123.60 -24.71
CA ARG A 119 -26.81 -122.51 -24.42
C ARG A 119 -25.82 -122.22 -25.56
N THR A 120 -25.65 -123.13 -26.53
CA THR A 120 -24.74 -122.97 -27.69
C THR A 120 -25.47 -122.90 -29.04
N TRP A 121 -26.79 -122.70 -29.07
CA TRP A 121 -27.57 -122.81 -30.31
C TRP A 121 -27.83 -121.46 -30.98
N GLU A 122 -26.99 -121.13 -31.97
CA GLU A 122 -27.15 -119.97 -32.86
C GLU A 122 -27.87 -120.35 -34.18
N GLY A 123 -28.62 -121.45 -34.20
CA GLY A 123 -29.24 -121.99 -35.41
C GLY A 123 -30.58 -121.34 -35.76
N PRO A 124 -30.91 -121.10 -37.05
CA PRO A 124 -32.11 -120.36 -37.50
C PRO A 124 -33.44 -121.12 -37.37
N LYS A 125 -33.50 -122.17 -36.55
CA LYS A 125 -34.72 -122.94 -36.23
C LYS A 125 -34.75 -123.21 -34.72
N ALA A 126 -35.93 -123.14 -34.12
CA ALA A 126 -36.12 -123.49 -32.72
C ALA A 126 -35.71 -124.95 -32.44
N LEU A 127 -35.18 -125.19 -31.23
CA LEU A 127 -34.72 -126.51 -30.82
C LEU A 127 -35.91 -127.40 -30.44
N ASP A 128 -36.20 -128.44 -31.23
CA ASP A 128 -37.27 -129.41 -30.95
C ASP A 128 -36.78 -130.41 -29.89
N VAL A 129 -36.87 -129.99 -28.62
CA VAL A 129 -36.28 -130.69 -27.47
C VAL A 129 -36.80 -132.12 -27.33
N GLU A 130 -38.10 -132.37 -27.52
CA GLU A 130 -38.68 -133.70 -27.33
C GLU A 130 -38.27 -134.67 -28.45
N LYS A 131 -38.28 -134.21 -29.70
CA LYS A 131 -37.86 -135.00 -30.86
C LYS A 131 -36.37 -135.33 -30.81
N ASP A 132 -35.52 -134.36 -30.48
CA ASP A 132 -34.09 -134.59 -30.35
C ASP A 132 -33.80 -135.48 -29.13
N ARG A 133 -34.52 -135.34 -28.00
CA ARG A 133 -34.42 -136.26 -26.84
C ARG A 133 -34.71 -137.70 -27.23
N LEU A 134 -35.79 -137.95 -27.98
CA LEU A 134 -36.12 -139.29 -28.49
C LEU A 134 -35.02 -139.83 -29.43
N ALA A 135 -34.53 -139.01 -30.36
CA ALA A 135 -33.45 -139.40 -31.28
C ALA A 135 -32.09 -139.64 -30.58
N LEU A 136 -31.86 -139.01 -29.43
CA LEU A 136 -30.66 -139.20 -28.61
C LEU A 136 -30.78 -140.39 -27.64
N MET A 137 -31.98 -140.72 -27.16
CA MET A 137 -32.23 -141.89 -26.30
C MET A 137 -32.01 -143.24 -27.02
N VAL A 138 -31.93 -143.25 -28.35
CA VAL A 138 -31.55 -144.44 -29.15
C VAL A 138 -30.03 -144.54 -29.35
N LYS A 139 -29.26 -143.49 -29.05
CA LYS A 139 -27.80 -143.46 -29.23
C LYS A 139 -27.05 -143.92 -27.99
N ASP A 140 -25.84 -144.45 -28.22
CA ASP A 140 -24.87 -144.74 -27.18
C ASP A 140 -24.58 -143.48 -26.33
N PRO A 141 -24.70 -143.53 -24.99
CA PRO A 141 -24.43 -142.39 -24.11
C PRO A 141 -23.00 -141.84 -24.23
N VAL A 142 -22.01 -142.62 -24.64
CA VAL A 142 -20.63 -142.15 -24.86
C VAL A 142 -20.57 -141.11 -25.97
N VAL A 143 -21.32 -141.33 -27.06
CA VAL A 143 -21.39 -140.37 -28.19
C VAL A 143 -22.03 -139.05 -27.76
N VAL A 144 -23.04 -139.11 -26.89
CA VAL A 144 -23.70 -137.93 -26.34
C VAL A 144 -22.77 -137.16 -25.37
N LEU A 145 -21.95 -137.87 -24.58
CA LEU A 145 -20.92 -137.27 -23.74
C LEU A 145 -19.82 -136.55 -24.55
N ASP A 146 -19.43 -137.08 -25.72
CA ASP A 146 -18.48 -136.36 -26.59
C ASP A 146 -19.10 -135.13 -27.27
N TYR A 147 -20.39 -135.13 -27.59
CA TYR A 147 -21.09 -133.90 -28.01
C TYR A 147 -21.15 -132.87 -26.86
N ILE A 148 -21.35 -133.29 -25.61
CA ILE A 148 -21.25 -132.40 -24.42
C ILE A 148 -19.83 -131.82 -24.31
N ARG A 149 -18.79 -132.66 -24.40
CA ARG A 149 -17.39 -132.24 -24.36
C ARG A 149 -17.05 -131.24 -25.46
N ALA A 150 -17.63 -131.38 -26.65
CA ALA A 150 -17.46 -130.43 -27.75
C ALA A 150 -18.10 -129.07 -27.45
N GLY A 151 -19.36 -129.03 -27.01
CA GLY A 151 -20.06 -127.79 -26.68
C GLY A 151 -19.40 -126.99 -25.54
N ILE A 152 -18.88 -127.67 -24.52
CA ILE A 152 -18.15 -127.02 -23.42
C ILE A 152 -16.87 -126.32 -23.92
N ARG A 153 -16.16 -126.91 -24.88
CA ARG A 153 -14.95 -126.30 -25.48
C ARG A 153 -15.26 -125.02 -26.27
N ILE A 154 -16.42 -124.96 -26.93
CA ILE A 154 -16.89 -123.77 -27.65
C ILE A 154 -17.16 -122.65 -26.64
N LEU A 155 -18.00 -122.90 -25.62
CA LEU A 155 -18.32 -121.93 -24.57
C LEU A 155 -17.07 -121.37 -23.87
N LEU A 156 -16.06 -122.21 -23.60
CA LEU A 156 -14.81 -121.76 -22.99
C LEU A 156 -13.95 -120.91 -23.94
N ALA A 157 -13.96 -121.18 -25.24
CA ALA A 157 -13.26 -120.36 -26.23
C ALA A 157 -13.90 -118.97 -26.39
N ASP A 158 -15.23 -118.90 -26.38
CA ASP A 158 -15.96 -117.63 -26.54
C ASP A 158 -15.96 -116.80 -25.24
N ALA A 159 -15.95 -117.44 -24.07
CA ALA A 159 -15.66 -116.78 -22.79
C ALA A 159 -14.25 -116.18 -22.77
N ALA A 160 -13.23 -116.90 -23.28
CA ALA A 160 -11.87 -116.37 -23.37
C ALA A 160 -11.76 -115.18 -24.35
N ARG A 161 -12.41 -115.26 -25.51
CA ARG A 161 -12.47 -114.18 -26.52
C ARG A 161 -13.13 -112.91 -25.98
N THR A 162 -14.28 -113.04 -25.33
CA THR A 162 -15.00 -111.90 -24.74
C THR A 162 -14.23 -111.28 -23.59
N GLN A 163 -13.59 -112.09 -22.74
CA GLN A 163 -12.68 -111.57 -21.71
C GLN A 163 -11.49 -110.81 -22.31
N GLU A 164 -10.86 -111.33 -23.38
CA GLU A 164 -9.75 -110.64 -24.04
C GLU A 164 -10.19 -109.32 -24.69
N GLN A 165 -11.37 -109.30 -25.32
CA GLN A 165 -11.94 -108.07 -25.90
C GLN A 165 -12.19 -107.01 -24.81
N ILE A 166 -12.82 -107.38 -23.69
CA ILE A 166 -13.06 -106.47 -22.56
C ILE A 166 -11.73 -105.95 -21.99
N GLN A 167 -10.69 -106.78 -21.92
CA GLN A 167 -9.35 -106.33 -21.48
C GLN A 167 -8.71 -105.35 -22.47
N ARG A 168 -8.84 -105.55 -23.78
CA ARG A 168 -8.36 -104.61 -24.80
C ARG A 168 -9.12 -103.28 -24.75
N GLU A 169 -10.44 -103.31 -24.61
CA GLU A 169 -11.28 -102.10 -24.47
C GLU A 169 -10.94 -101.33 -23.19
N MET A 170 -10.78 -102.02 -22.05
CA MET A 170 -10.32 -101.41 -20.79
C MET A 170 -8.92 -100.79 -20.91
N GLN A 171 -7.99 -101.42 -21.63
CA GLN A 171 -6.65 -100.87 -21.87
C GLN A 171 -6.69 -99.64 -22.78
N GLN A 172 -7.50 -99.66 -23.83
CA GLN A 172 -7.66 -98.52 -24.74
C GLN A 172 -8.33 -97.32 -24.05
N GLN A 173 -9.40 -97.55 -23.28
CA GLN A 173 -10.04 -96.51 -22.45
C GLN A 173 -9.11 -96.00 -21.35
N GLY A 174 -8.36 -96.89 -20.70
CA GLY A 174 -7.37 -96.52 -19.69
C GLY A 174 -6.20 -95.69 -20.27
N ALA A 175 -5.82 -95.94 -21.53
CA ALA A 175 -4.81 -95.14 -22.23
C ALA A 175 -5.35 -93.77 -22.66
N SER A 176 -6.55 -93.69 -23.23
CA SER A 176 -7.15 -92.42 -23.67
C SER A 176 -7.50 -91.50 -22.50
N LEU A 177 -8.00 -92.05 -21.38
CA LEU A 177 -8.25 -91.28 -20.16
C LEU A 177 -6.96 -90.74 -19.53
N ARG A 178 -5.84 -91.49 -19.57
CA ARG A 178 -4.53 -90.99 -19.13
C ARG A 178 -4.00 -89.87 -20.04
N LEU A 179 -4.08 -90.05 -21.36
CA LEU A 179 -3.68 -89.03 -22.32
C LEU A 179 -4.50 -87.74 -22.11
N HIS A 180 -5.81 -87.86 -21.91
CA HIS A 180 -6.67 -86.71 -21.66
C HIS A 180 -6.38 -86.05 -20.31
N ALA A 181 -6.11 -86.82 -19.25
CA ALA A 181 -5.68 -86.28 -17.96
C ALA A 181 -4.36 -85.50 -18.09
N GLN A 182 -3.36 -86.04 -18.79
CA GLN A 182 -2.10 -85.35 -19.06
C GLN A 182 -2.29 -84.05 -19.86
N GLN A 183 -3.14 -84.08 -20.89
CA GLN A 183 -3.50 -82.86 -21.65
C GLN A 183 -4.20 -81.80 -20.78
N MET A 184 -5.04 -82.22 -19.82
CA MET A 184 -5.67 -81.29 -18.88
C MET A 184 -4.66 -80.77 -17.83
N GLU A 185 -3.69 -81.58 -17.40
CA GLU A 185 -2.59 -81.15 -16.52
C GLU A 185 -1.66 -80.16 -17.22
N GLU A 186 -1.29 -80.40 -18.49
CA GLU A 186 -0.52 -79.46 -19.33
C GLU A 186 -1.28 -78.14 -19.56
N GLN A 187 -2.57 -78.21 -19.89
CA GLN A 187 -3.43 -77.02 -20.00
C GLN A 187 -3.50 -76.25 -18.69
N PHE A 188 -3.62 -76.94 -17.55
CA PHE A 188 -3.65 -76.28 -16.25
C PHE A 188 -2.31 -75.61 -15.91
N HIS A 189 -1.18 -76.23 -16.25
CA HIS A 189 0.15 -75.64 -16.08
C HIS A 189 0.31 -74.37 -16.93
N ASN A 190 -0.01 -74.45 -18.23
CA ASN A 190 0.04 -73.30 -19.13
C ASN A 190 -0.84 -72.15 -18.62
N MET A 191 -2.08 -72.44 -18.19
CA MET A 191 -2.98 -71.44 -17.61
C MET A 191 -2.48 -70.86 -16.29
N THR A 192 -1.71 -71.61 -15.48
CA THR A 192 -1.05 -71.06 -14.27
C THR A 192 0.16 -70.20 -14.60
N ASP A 193 0.94 -70.54 -15.63
CA ASP A 193 2.10 -69.77 -16.08
C ASP A 193 1.67 -68.47 -16.78
N GLU A 194 0.65 -68.51 -17.64
CA GLU A 194 0.00 -67.32 -18.22
C GLU A 194 -0.55 -66.40 -17.13
N ARG A 195 -1.18 -66.97 -16.09
CA ARG A 195 -1.65 -66.21 -14.93
C ARG A 195 -0.50 -65.60 -14.13
N ALA A 196 0.62 -66.30 -13.96
CA ALA A 196 1.79 -65.78 -13.26
C ALA A 196 2.45 -64.63 -14.05
N ALA A 197 2.58 -64.77 -15.37
CA ALA A 197 3.05 -63.71 -16.26
C ALA A 197 2.13 -62.47 -16.17
N ALA A 198 0.81 -62.65 -16.32
CA ALA A 198 -0.15 -61.55 -16.22
C ALA A 198 -0.15 -60.85 -14.85
N LEU A 199 0.12 -61.56 -13.76
CA LEU A 199 0.28 -60.96 -12.43
C LEU A 199 1.57 -60.12 -12.32
N ASN A 200 2.66 -60.57 -12.92
CA ASN A 200 3.91 -59.80 -12.99
C ASN A 200 3.75 -58.55 -13.87
N ASP A 201 3.06 -58.66 -15.01
CA ASP A 201 2.74 -57.51 -15.88
C ASP A 201 1.86 -56.48 -15.15
N VAL A 202 0.86 -56.93 -14.38
CA VAL A 202 0.03 -56.05 -13.56
C VAL A 202 0.85 -55.36 -12.45
N GLN A 203 1.81 -56.06 -11.83
CA GLN A 203 2.72 -55.45 -10.85
C GLN A 203 3.61 -54.39 -11.50
N ALA A 204 4.28 -54.70 -12.62
CA ALA A 204 5.13 -53.76 -13.34
C ALA A 204 4.35 -52.53 -13.87
N LEU A 205 3.11 -52.72 -14.33
CA LEU A 205 2.22 -51.62 -14.70
C LEU A 205 1.79 -50.79 -13.48
N SER A 206 1.52 -51.42 -12.33
CA SER A 206 1.21 -50.71 -11.08
C SER A 206 2.39 -49.85 -10.63
N GLU A 207 3.60 -50.42 -10.58
CA GLU A 207 4.83 -49.70 -10.25
C GLU A 207 5.09 -48.53 -11.20
N ARG A 208 4.83 -48.71 -12.50
CA ARG A 208 5.00 -47.64 -13.50
C ARG A 208 3.94 -46.54 -13.40
N VAL A 209 2.71 -46.85 -13.00
CA VAL A 209 1.69 -45.83 -12.67
C VAL A 209 2.15 -45.04 -11.43
N ASP A 210 2.57 -45.75 -10.38
CA ASP A 210 3.14 -45.21 -9.14
C ASP A 210 4.32 -44.25 -9.39
N GLU A 211 5.20 -44.56 -10.35
CA GLU A 211 6.28 -43.66 -10.80
C GLU A 211 5.74 -42.42 -11.50
N LEU A 212 4.82 -42.59 -12.47
CA LEU A 212 4.25 -41.49 -13.25
C LEU A 212 3.42 -40.53 -12.39
N GLU A 213 2.74 -41.02 -11.35
CA GLU A 213 2.04 -40.15 -10.38
C GLU A 213 3.03 -39.32 -9.55
N ARG A 214 4.15 -39.91 -9.11
CA ARG A 214 5.23 -39.15 -8.42
C ARG A 214 5.91 -38.14 -9.34
N GLU A 215 6.09 -38.46 -10.62
CA GLU A 215 6.61 -37.51 -11.63
C GLU A 215 5.62 -36.36 -11.89
N LYS A 216 4.32 -36.66 -11.95
CA LYS A 216 3.22 -35.68 -12.05
C LYS A 216 3.16 -34.77 -10.80
N GLU A 217 3.34 -35.29 -9.60
CA GLU A 217 3.39 -34.48 -8.36
C GLU A 217 4.64 -33.59 -8.30
N ARG A 218 5.82 -34.12 -8.69
CA ARG A 218 7.07 -33.34 -8.77
C ARG A 218 6.97 -32.21 -9.80
N THR A 219 6.40 -32.48 -10.97
CA THR A 219 6.18 -31.45 -12.00
C THR A 219 5.10 -30.45 -11.61
N HIS A 220 4.00 -30.89 -11.00
CA HIS A 220 2.96 -29.99 -10.50
C HIS A 220 3.48 -29.04 -9.41
N THR A 221 4.21 -29.55 -8.41
CA THR A 221 4.82 -28.73 -7.36
C THR A 221 5.94 -27.81 -7.87
N ALA A 222 6.68 -28.22 -8.90
CA ALA A 222 7.62 -27.32 -9.59
C ALA A 222 6.90 -26.20 -10.36
N HIS A 223 5.84 -26.52 -11.11
CA HIS A 223 5.02 -25.52 -11.79
C HIS A 223 4.32 -24.56 -10.81
N GLN A 224 3.85 -25.06 -9.67
CA GLN A 224 3.26 -24.21 -8.63
C GLN A 224 4.26 -23.19 -8.09
N LYS A 225 5.51 -23.60 -7.79
CA LYS A 225 6.57 -22.66 -7.36
C LYS A 225 6.87 -21.60 -8.42
N VAL A 226 6.96 -22.00 -9.69
CA VAL A 226 7.16 -21.05 -10.81
C VAL A 226 5.99 -20.06 -10.93
N LEU A 227 4.75 -20.50 -10.71
CA LEU A 227 3.59 -19.61 -10.66
C LEU A 227 3.63 -18.67 -9.45
N GLU A 228 4.02 -19.15 -8.28
CA GLU A 228 4.19 -18.33 -7.07
C GLU A 228 5.30 -17.27 -7.27
N ASP A 229 6.40 -17.61 -7.94
CA ASP A 229 7.50 -16.68 -8.24
C ASP A 229 7.10 -15.64 -9.30
N ILE A 230 6.40 -16.04 -10.37
CA ILE A 230 5.80 -15.11 -11.35
C ILE A 230 4.78 -14.18 -10.68
N ASP A 231 3.99 -14.67 -9.72
CA ASP A 231 3.03 -13.87 -8.97
C ASP A 231 3.71 -12.85 -8.04
N LYS A 232 4.88 -13.19 -7.45
CA LYS A 232 5.73 -12.24 -6.70
C LYS A 232 6.30 -11.16 -7.63
N GLU A 233 6.93 -11.56 -8.74
CA GLU A 233 7.46 -10.63 -9.74
C GLU A 233 6.37 -9.67 -10.26
N ARG A 234 5.18 -10.19 -10.58
CA ARG A 234 4.03 -9.38 -11.01
C ARG A 234 3.60 -8.37 -9.94
N CYS A 235 3.66 -8.72 -8.67
CA CYS A 235 3.38 -7.77 -7.58
C CYS A 235 4.48 -6.70 -7.48
N GLU A 236 5.77 -7.08 -7.50
CA GLU A 236 6.87 -6.12 -7.53
C GLU A 236 6.79 -5.14 -8.71
N PHE A 237 6.53 -5.63 -9.93
CA PHE A 237 6.38 -4.76 -11.10
C PHE A 237 5.15 -3.87 -10.99
N LYS A 238 4.05 -4.34 -10.40
CA LYS A 238 2.85 -3.54 -10.15
C LYS A 238 3.10 -2.41 -9.16
N ASP A 239 3.95 -2.63 -8.15
CA ASP A 239 4.30 -1.62 -7.16
C ASP A 239 5.36 -0.64 -7.68
N LYS A 240 6.38 -1.09 -8.42
CA LYS A 240 7.28 -0.22 -9.19
C LYS A 240 6.50 0.68 -10.18
N ILE A 241 5.45 0.14 -10.81
CA ILE A 241 4.53 0.93 -11.68
C ILE A 241 3.67 1.93 -10.91
N ARG A 242 3.42 1.73 -9.60
CA ARG A 242 2.78 2.74 -8.74
C ARG A 242 3.78 3.84 -8.37
N GLU A 243 4.96 3.46 -7.90
CA GLU A 243 6.06 4.38 -7.55
C GLU A 243 6.38 5.34 -8.70
N TYR A 244 6.61 4.82 -9.92
CA TYR A 244 6.87 5.67 -11.09
C TYR A 244 5.66 6.54 -11.49
N LYS A 245 4.42 6.12 -11.24
CA LYS A 245 3.25 6.98 -11.49
C LYS A 245 3.17 8.13 -10.50
N ASP A 246 3.49 7.88 -9.23
CA ASP A 246 3.48 8.91 -8.20
C ASP A 246 4.67 9.88 -8.36
N GLU A 247 5.83 9.40 -8.81
CA GLU A 247 6.94 10.26 -9.27
C GLU A 247 6.54 11.12 -10.48
N ILE A 248 5.91 10.54 -11.51
CA ILE A 248 5.40 11.29 -12.68
C ILE A 248 4.35 12.32 -12.25
N ASN A 249 3.47 11.99 -11.30
CA ASN A 249 2.50 12.93 -10.74
C ASN A 249 3.19 14.10 -10.02
N LEU A 250 4.20 13.82 -9.20
CA LEU A 250 4.98 14.83 -8.48
C LEU A 250 5.75 15.76 -9.45
N LEU A 251 6.41 15.18 -10.46
CA LEU A 251 7.09 15.94 -11.52
C LEU A 251 6.12 16.79 -12.32
N ASN A 252 4.91 16.29 -12.60
CA ASN A 252 3.86 17.06 -13.27
C ASN A 252 3.34 18.23 -12.42
N THR A 253 3.15 18.07 -11.11
CA THR A 253 2.78 19.19 -10.23
C THR A 253 3.89 20.23 -10.12
N TRP A 254 5.15 19.79 -10.03
CA TRP A 254 6.33 20.66 -9.98
C TRP A 254 6.51 21.45 -11.28
N ASN A 255 6.36 20.80 -12.44
CA ASN A 255 6.35 21.44 -13.75
C ASN A 255 5.19 22.45 -13.89
N ALA A 256 4.00 22.13 -13.38
CA ALA A 256 2.85 23.04 -13.39
C ALA A 256 3.06 24.28 -12.49
N GLU A 257 3.78 24.15 -11.37
CA GLU A 257 4.20 25.29 -10.56
C GLU A 257 5.25 26.16 -11.26
N HIS A 258 6.26 25.57 -11.89
CA HIS A 258 7.26 26.35 -12.64
C HIS A 258 6.64 27.04 -13.86
N ALA A 259 5.69 26.41 -14.55
CA ALA A 259 4.93 27.05 -15.62
C ALA A 259 4.07 28.23 -15.13
N LYS A 260 3.64 28.26 -13.85
CA LYS A 260 3.01 29.45 -13.24
C LYS A 260 4.05 30.52 -12.92
N LYS A 261 5.15 30.16 -12.26
CA LYS A 261 6.25 31.08 -11.89
C LYS A 261 6.88 31.75 -13.12
N LEU A 262 7.03 31.02 -14.22
CA LEU A 262 7.45 31.57 -15.52
C LEU A 262 6.45 32.59 -16.06
N LYS A 263 5.14 32.28 -16.07
CA LYS A 263 4.10 33.25 -16.49
C LYS A 263 4.00 34.48 -15.60
N GLU A 264 4.24 34.33 -14.30
CA GLU A 264 4.34 35.44 -13.35
C GLU A 264 5.56 36.32 -13.70
N GLN A 265 6.71 35.73 -14.01
CA GLN A 265 7.90 36.44 -14.47
C GLN A 265 7.71 37.10 -15.84
N GLU A 266 7.10 36.42 -16.82
CA GLU A 266 6.71 36.98 -18.12
C GLU A 266 5.83 38.22 -17.92
N SER A 267 4.80 38.15 -17.07
CA SER A 267 3.93 39.29 -16.75
C SER A 267 4.64 40.46 -16.04
N GLN A 268 5.75 40.19 -15.33
CA GLN A 268 6.62 41.22 -14.75
C GLN A 268 7.52 41.84 -15.81
N LEU A 269 8.05 41.06 -16.75
CA LEU A 269 8.83 41.55 -17.89
C LEU A 269 7.98 42.41 -18.82
N ASP A 270 6.76 42.00 -19.15
CA ASP A 270 5.78 42.79 -19.94
C ASP A 270 5.46 44.15 -19.28
N ARG A 271 5.59 44.25 -17.95
CA ARG A 271 5.39 45.50 -17.21
C ARG A 271 6.60 46.45 -17.28
N ILE A 272 7.81 45.96 -17.58
CA ILE A 272 9.03 46.79 -17.65
C ILE A 272 8.91 47.87 -18.74
N PRO A 273 8.57 47.58 -20.02
CA PRO A 273 8.41 48.60 -21.05
C PRO A 273 7.42 49.72 -20.69
N HIS A 274 6.35 49.40 -19.95
CA HIS A 274 5.40 50.41 -19.47
C HIS A 274 5.98 51.30 -18.38
N LEU A 275 6.79 50.75 -17.47
CA LEU A 275 7.50 51.51 -16.44
C LEU A 275 8.61 52.38 -17.06
N GLU A 276 9.38 51.84 -18.02
CA GLU A 276 10.37 52.59 -18.79
C GLU A 276 9.72 53.75 -19.57
N GLN A 277 8.58 53.51 -20.22
CA GLN A 277 7.80 54.55 -20.90
C GLN A 277 7.32 55.64 -19.93
N GLN A 278 6.88 55.26 -18.72
CA GLN A 278 6.51 56.22 -17.68
C GLN A 278 7.72 57.04 -17.20
N VAL A 279 8.84 56.40 -16.89
CA VAL A 279 10.10 57.07 -16.49
C VAL A 279 10.59 58.01 -17.58
N ALA A 280 10.62 57.59 -18.85
CA ALA A 280 10.98 58.45 -19.97
C ALA A 280 10.01 59.63 -20.14
N SER A 281 8.72 59.47 -19.84
CA SER A 281 7.75 60.57 -19.86
C SER A 281 8.00 61.59 -18.74
N LEU A 282 8.39 61.12 -17.54
CA LEU A 282 8.72 61.96 -16.39
C LEU A 282 10.04 62.70 -16.60
N GLN A 283 11.06 62.03 -17.13
CA GLN A 283 12.33 62.66 -17.51
C GLN A 283 12.13 63.77 -18.54
N ARG A 284 11.28 63.57 -19.56
CA ARG A 284 10.93 64.61 -20.54
C ARG A 284 10.22 65.81 -19.90
N LYS A 285 9.28 65.58 -18.98
CA LYS A 285 8.62 66.66 -18.21
C LYS A 285 9.62 67.44 -17.38
N HIS A 286 10.47 66.75 -16.62
CA HIS A 286 11.49 67.36 -15.77
C HIS A 286 12.50 68.19 -16.59
N LEU A 287 12.95 67.71 -17.75
CA LEU A 287 13.83 68.49 -18.64
C LEU A 287 13.16 69.78 -19.14
N VAL A 288 11.85 69.74 -19.44
CA VAL A 288 11.08 70.93 -19.82
C VAL A 288 10.92 71.89 -18.64
N GLU A 289 10.64 71.39 -17.44
CA GLU A 289 10.54 72.19 -16.20
C GLU A 289 11.87 72.86 -15.85
N VAL A 290 12.99 72.13 -15.92
CA VAL A 290 14.34 72.67 -15.71
C VAL A 290 14.66 73.76 -16.73
N HIS A 291 14.34 73.57 -18.01
CA HIS A 291 14.52 74.60 -19.03
C HIS A 291 13.61 75.83 -18.80
N GLN A 292 12.38 75.63 -18.33
CA GLN A 292 11.48 76.73 -17.95
C GLN A 292 12.05 77.54 -16.77
N LEU A 293 12.55 76.87 -15.72
CA LEU A 293 13.20 77.52 -14.57
C LEU A 293 14.50 78.25 -14.98
N GLN A 294 15.32 77.64 -15.83
CA GLN A 294 16.53 78.29 -16.38
C GLN A 294 16.20 79.55 -17.18
N THR A 295 15.18 79.50 -18.06
CA THR A 295 14.75 80.67 -18.84
C THR A 295 14.05 81.72 -17.98
N TYR A 296 13.39 81.33 -16.88
CA TYR A 296 12.84 82.25 -15.88
C TYR A 296 13.96 82.99 -15.14
N HIS A 297 14.90 82.28 -14.52
CA HIS A 297 16.03 82.90 -13.82
C HIS A 297 16.95 83.69 -14.75
N ALA A 298 17.10 83.31 -16.03
CA ALA A 298 17.80 84.13 -17.01
C ALA A 298 17.11 85.49 -17.22
N ARG A 299 15.77 85.52 -17.27
CA ARG A 299 14.99 86.78 -17.36
C ARG A 299 15.09 87.60 -16.09
N GLU A 300 14.99 86.98 -14.91
CA GLU A 300 15.18 87.66 -13.62
C GLU A 300 16.58 88.28 -13.52
N ASN A 301 17.63 87.53 -13.84
CA ASN A 301 19.00 88.03 -13.83
C ASN A 301 19.20 89.21 -14.79
N ILE A 302 18.60 89.19 -15.98
CA ILE A 302 18.62 90.32 -16.92
C ILE A 302 17.87 91.55 -16.36
N LEU A 303 16.79 91.36 -15.58
CA LEU A 303 16.08 92.45 -14.91
C LEU A 303 16.90 93.01 -13.75
N ALA A 304 17.45 92.15 -12.88
CA ALA A 304 18.30 92.54 -11.77
C ALA A 304 19.57 93.28 -12.24
N GLN A 305 20.22 92.82 -13.32
CA GLN A 305 21.35 93.52 -13.95
C GLN A 305 20.95 94.91 -14.48
N LYS A 306 19.75 95.07 -15.06
CA LYS A 306 19.24 96.39 -15.47
C LYS A 306 18.96 97.29 -14.28
N GLU A 307 18.53 96.75 -13.14
CA GLU A 307 18.30 97.53 -11.92
C GLU A 307 19.60 97.93 -11.23
N ILE A 308 20.59 97.03 -11.15
CA ILE A 308 21.97 97.36 -10.73
C ILE A 308 22.54 98.46 -11.63
N GLY A 309 22.33 98.40 -12.95
CA GLY A 309 22.73 99.44 -13.89
C GLY A 309 22.07 100.81 -13.63
N LYS A 310 20.77 100.83 -13.29
CA LYS A 310 20.08 102.06 -12.86
C LYS A 310 20.65 102.60 -11.55
N ILE A 311 20.89 101.75 -10.56
CA ILE A 311 21.43 102.13 -9.25
C ILE A 311 22.84 102.73 -9.43
N ALA A 312 23.72 102.07 -10.18
CA ALA A 312 25.06 102.59 -10.49
C ALA A 312 25.01 103.94 -11.23
N GLY A 313 24.01 104.16 -12.11
CA GLY A 313 23.76 105.46 -12.73
C GLY A 313 23.37 106.54 -11.71
N ILE A 314 22.42 106.24 -10.81
CA ILE A 314 21.98 107.13 -9.73
C ILE A 314 23.13 107.43 -8.75
N GLU A 315 24.00 106.45 -8.46
CA GLU A 315 25.21 106.64 -7.65
C GLU A 315 26.23 107.53 -8.35
N ALA A 316 26.43 107.36 -9.67
CA ALA A 316 27.28 108.24 -10.46
C ALA A 316 26.76 109.69 -10.46
N GLU A 317 25.46 109.90 -10.65
CA GLU A 317 24.82 111.22 -10.53
C GLU A 317 24.95 111.79 -9.11
N ASN A 318 24.70 111.00 -8.07
CA ASN A 318 24.85 111.40 -6.68
C ASN A 318 26.29 111.83 -6.35
N THR A 319 27.31 111.08 -6.81
CA THR A 319 28.71 111.51 -6.62
C THR A 319 29.07 112.76 -7.43
N GLN A 320 28.48 112.98 -8.61
CA GLN A 320 28.62 114.25 -9.34
C GLN A 320 27.95 115.42 -8.61
N LEU A 321 26.74 115.23 -8.09
CA LEU A 321 26.03 116.23 -7.30
C LEU A 321 26.78 116.56 -6.00
N GLN A 322 27.34 115.55 -5.32
CA GLN A 322 28.21 115.77 -4.15
C GLN A 322 29.49 116.53 -4.50
N LYS A 323 30.12 116.27 -5.66
CA LYS A 323 31.28 117.04 -6.14
C LYS A 323 30.88 118.50 -6.41
N ARG A 324 29.79 118.74 -7.15
CA ARG A 324 29.24 120.10 -7.40
C ARG A 324 28.88 120.82 -6.09
N PHE A 325 28.27 120.14 -5.13
CA PHE A 325 27.88 120.70 -3.83
C PHE A 325 29.10 121.03 -2.95
N LYS A 326 30.15 120.20 -2.98
CA LYS A 326 31.44 120.53 -2.33
C LYS A 326 32.09 121.76 -2.97
N HIS A 327 32.07 121.86 -4.30
CA HIS A 327 32.60 123.01 -5.03
C HIS A 327 31.81 124.30 -4.73
N LEU A 328 30.48 124.30 -4.85
CA LEU A 328 29.62 125.42 -4.50
C LEU A 328 29.77 125.84 -3.02
N ARG A 329 30.03 124.90 -2.10
CA ARG A 329 30.38 125.22 -0.70
C ARG A 329 31.74 125.91 -0.56
N GLN A 330 32.73 125.54 -1.36
CA GLN A 330 34.03 126.21 -1.41
C GLN A 330 33.91 127.62 -2.00
N GLU A 331 33.15 127.80 -3.09
CA GLU A 331 32.86 129.10 -3.68
C GLU A 331 32.07 130.01 -2.73
N LEU A 332 31.05 129.49 -2.04
CA LEU A 332 30.33 130.22 -1.00
C LEU A 332 31.27 130.63 0.14
N HIS A 333 32.24 129.79 0.50
CA HIS A 333 33.21 130.09 1.55
C HIS A 333 34.23 131.15 1.10
N SER A 334 34.78 131.06 -0.11
CA SER A 334 35.70 132.06 -0.64
C SER A 334 35.00 133.40 -0.91
N ALA A 335 33.77 133.40 -1.42
CA ALA A 335 32.96 134.61 -1.58
C ALA A 335 32.66 135.29 -0.22
N LYS A 336 32.34 134.50 0.81
CA LYS A 336 32.18 135.01 2.19
C LYS A 336 33.51 135.57 2.73
N HIS A 337 34.63 134.85 2.54
CA HIS A 337 35.94 135.29 2.99
C HIS A 337 36.35 136.61 2.33
N ASN A 338 36.25 136.71 0.99
CA ASN A 338 36.52 137.91 0.22
C ASN A 338 35.64 139.09 0.67
N LEU A 339 34.36 138.85 0.97
CA LEU A 339 33.44 139.87 1.48
C LEU A 339 33.82 140.32 2.91
N THR A 340 34.24 139.41 3.79
CA THR A 340 34.76 139.78 5.12
C THR A 340 36.09 140.52 5.05
N GLN A 341 37.02 140.10 4.18
CA GLN A 341 38.31 140.75 3.95
C GLN A 341 38.11 142.16 3.38
N ARG A 342 37.20 142.32 2.41
CA ARG A 342 36.81 143.63 1.87
C ARG A 342 36.17 144.53 2.93
N ARG A 343 35.28 144.01 3.78
CA ARG A 343 34.74 144.77 4.93
C ARG A 343 35.83 145.18 5.91
N HIS A 344 36.85 144.33 6.11
CA HIS A 344 37.97 144.64 6.99
C HIS A 344 38.87 145.75 6.39
N SER A 345 39.24 145.66 5.11
CA SER A 345 40.03 146.71 4.45
C SER A 345 39.27 148.03 4.28
N GLU A 346 37.94 147.98 4.06
CA GLU A 346 37.08 149.17 4.10
C GLU A 346 36.97 149.76 5.52
N ALA A 347 37.07 148.96 6.58
CA ALA A 347 37.13 149.42 7.96
C ALA A 347 38.51 150.01 8.32
N GLU A 348 39.61 149.34 7.96
CA GLU A 348 40.97 149.88 8.10
C GLU A 348 41.12 151.22 7.38
N ALA A 349 40.61 151.34 6.15
CA ALA A 349 40.65 152.59 5.39
C ALA A 349 39.84 153.71 6.06
N ARG A 350 38.77 153.38 6.81
CA ARG A 350 38.04 154.35 7.65
C ARG A 350 38.85 154.72 8.90
N CYS A 351 39.48 153.76 9.57
CA CYS A 351 40.35 154.00 10.73
C CYS A 351 41.51 154.93 10.37
N ARG A 352 42.27 154.63 9.29
CA ARG A 352 43.37 155.48 8.82
C ARG A 352 42.92 156.91 8.49
N ARG A 353 41.75 157.09 7.85
CA ARG A 353 41.16 158.42 7.59
C ARG A 353 40.78 159.16 8.87
N LEU A 354 40.30 158.46 9.89
CA LEU A 354 40.00 159.04 11.20
C LEU A 354 41.27 159.40 11.97
N GLU A 355 42.32 158.57 11.92
CA GLU A 355 43.65 158.83 12.47
C GLU A 355 44.31 160.05 11.81
N GLU A 356 44.21 160.17 10.48
CA GLU A 356 44.61 161.38 9.75
C GLU A 356 43.83 162.62 10.18
N ALA A 357 42.51 162.52 10.37
CA ALA A 357 41.69 163.64 10.84
C ALA A 357 42.02 164.05 12.29
N LEU A 358 42.31 163.06 13.15
CA LEU A 358 42.67 163.27 14.56
C LEU A 358 44.07 163.87 14.69
N THR A 359 45.05 163.40 13.91
CA THR A 359 46.41 163.97 13.87
C THR A 359 46.45 165.36 13.25
N ARG A 360 45.59 165.68 12.27
CA ARG A 360 45.38 167.06 11.79
C ARG A 360 44.83 167.94 12.92
N ARG A 361 43.69 167.55 13.53
CA ARG A 361 43.11 168.27 14.68
C ARG A 361 44.07 168.44 15.85
N SER A 362 44.94 167.46 16.12
CA SER A 362 45.97 167.55 17.17
C SER A 362 47.00 168.65 16.88
N LYS A 363 47.41 168.83 15.62
CA LYS A 363 48.29 169.94 15.20
C LYS A 363 47.58 171.29 15.26
N ASP A 364 46.31 171.34 14.85
CA ASP A 364 45.48 172.56 14.95
C ASP A 364 45.32 172.98 16.41
N LEU A 365 45.04 172.01 17.30
CA LEU A 365 44.91 172.22 18.74
C LEU A 365 46.26 172.66 19.33
N GLN A 366 47.37 171.98 19.00
CA GLN A 366 48.72 172.36 19.46
C GLN A 366 49.15 173.76 19.00
N THR A 367 48.79 174.18 17.77
CA THR A 367 49.09 175.54 17.29
C THR A 367 48.19 176.59 17.96
N SER A 368 46.92 176.28 18.24
CA SER A 368 46.05 177.14 19.05
C SER A 368 46.52 177.25 20.52
N GLU A 369 47.02 176.18 21.13
CA GLU A 369 47.68 176.21 22.44
C GLU A 369 48.93 177.10 22.42
N GLN A 370 49.77 177.01 21.38
CA GLN A 370 50.92 177.89 21.23
C GLN A 370 50.50 179.35 21.04
N ALA A 371 49.39 179.62 20.35
CA ALA A 371 48.81 180.95 20.25
C ALA A 371 48.27 181.45 21.61
N LEU A 372 47.63 180.58 22.40
CA LEU A 372 47.16 180.87 23.76
C LEU A 372 48.32 181.14 24.72
N ARG A 373 49.39 180.34 24.69
CA ARG A 373 50.62 180.61 25.47
C ARG A 373 51.27 181.93 25.06
N LYS A 374 51.24 182.29 23.77
CA LYS A 374 51.71 183.59 23.27
C LYS A 374 50.80 184.76 23.67
N SER A 375 49.49 184.58 23.83
CA SER A 375 48.60 185.62 24.35
C SER A 375 48.70 185.76 25.86
N LEU A 376 48.80 184.66 26.62
CA LEU A 376 49.09 184.66 28.06
C LEU A 376 50.41 185.36 28.38
N LEU A 377 51.49 185.08 27.64
CA LEU A 377 52.78 185.80 27.80
C LEU A 377 52.70 187.30 27.42
N LYS A 378 51.74 187.72 26.60
CA LYS A 378 51.45 189.15 26.35
C LYS A 378 50.63 189.75 27.49
N LEU A 379 49.72 188.97 28.07
CA LEU A 379 48.92 189.32 29.25
C LEU A 379 49.83 189.53 30.46
N GLU A 380 50.67 188.55 30.82
CA GLU A 380 51.67 188.70 31.89
C GLU A 380 52.60 189.92 31.71
N ARG A 381 52.97 190.25 30.46
CA ARG A 381 53.76 191.47 30.19
C ARG A 381 52.95 192.73 30.43
N ARG A 382 51.65 192.74 30.09
CA ARG A 382 50.73 193.84 30.40
C ARG A 382 50.42 193.92 31.89
N ASP A 383 50.31 192.80 32.59
CA ASP A 383 50.10 192.76 34.04
C ASP A 383 51.34 193.27 34.77
N ARG A 384 52.57 192.89 34.36
CA ARG A 384 53.81 193.48 34.89
C ARG A 384 53.91 194.98 34.60
N GLN A 385 53.48 195.45 33.43
CA GLN A 385 53.36 196.88 33.13
C GLN A 385 52.33 197.57 34.02
N LEU A 386 51.18 196.94 34.30
CA LEU A 386 50.17 197.44 35.24
C LEU A 386 50.68 197.43 36.68
N GLU A 387 51.47 196.44 37.10
CA GLU A 387 52.12 196.40 38.42
C GLU A 387 53.18 197.50 38.57
N GLN A 388 53.95 197.80 37.52
CA GLN A 388 54.86 198.95 37.48
C GLN A 388 54.09 200.27 37.58
N MET A 389 53.07 200.47 36.74
CA MET A 389 52.19 201.64 36.80
C MET A 389 51.49 201.79 38.17
N LYS A 390 51.04 200.69 38.80
CA LYS A 390 50.48 200.69 40.17
C LYS A 390 51.52 201.10 41.19
N GLN A 391 52.77 200.63 41.10
CA GLN A 391 53.85 200.99 42.02
C GLN A 391 54.29 202.45 41.88
N GLU A 392 54.25 203.01 40.67
CA GLU A 392 54.45 204.44 40.43
C GLU A 392 53.27 205.25 40.99
N TYR A 393 52.04 204.77 40.76
CA TYR A 393 50.82 205.40 41.26
C TYR A 393 50.76 205.38 42.79
N THR A 394 51.15 204.30 43.49
CA THR A 394 51.17 204.26 44.96
C THR A 394 52.25 205.14 45.57
N LYS A 395 53.43 205.27 44.94
CA LYS A 395 54.46 206.25 45.37
C LYS A 395 53.90 207.68 45.33
N LEU A 396 53.28 208.07 44.21
CA LEU A 396 52.56 209.34 44.07
C LEU A 396 51.42 209.49 45.10
N LEU A 397 50.71 208.41 45.41
CA LEU A 397 49.60 208.41 46.37
C LEU A 397 50.08 208.59 47.82
N ASP A 398 51.22 208.00 48.20
CA ASP A 398 51.80 208.15 49.53
C ASP A 398 52.49 209.51 49.75
N GLU A 399 52.97 210.15 48.68
CA GLU A 399 53.33 211.57 48.69
C GLU A 399 52.08 212.46 48.85
N PHE A 400 51.00 212.19 48.12
CA PHE A 400 49.74 212.92 48.26
C PHE A 400 49.05 212.76 49.63
N LYS A 401 49.19 211.60 50.30
CA LYS A 401 48.60 211.35 51.63
C LYS A 401 49.13 212.29 52.72
N LYS A 402 50.32 212.89 52.55
CA LYS A 402 50.84 213.90 53.49
C LYS A 402 50.23 215.30 53.31
N LEU A 403 49.38 215.51 52.29
CA LEU A 403 48.85 216.83 51.93
C LEU A 403 47.31 216.94 51.87
N ARG A 404 46.54 215.85 52.06
CA ARG A 404 45.06 215.90 52.02
C ARG A 404 44.37 215.05 53.09
N ALA A 405 44.35 215.55 54.32
CA ALA A 405 43.37 215.16 55.33
C ALA A 405 42.06 215.98 55.15
N ALA A 406 41.33 215.76 54.06
CA ALA A 406 40.06 216.46 53.78
C ALA A 406 39.08 215.66 52.90
N GLN A 407 37.84 215.54 53.41
CA GLN A 407 36.60 215.01 52.81
C GLN A 407 36.49 213.50 52.43
N PRO A 408 35.27 212.91 52.43
CA PRO A 408 35.01 211.48 52.22
C PRO A 408 34.00 211.17 51.07
N LEU A 409 33.43 209.94 51.06
CA LEU A 409 32.35 209.39 50.18
C LEU A 409 32.82 208.95 48.77
N GLY A 410 32.19 207.97 48.10
CA GLY A 410 31.14 207.01 48.52
C GLY A 410 30.45 206.28 47.33
N GLY A 411 29.80 205.13 47.59
CA GLY A 411 28.92 204.38 46.66
C GLY A 411 29.59 203.71 45.44
N GLU A 412 28.87 203.14 44.46
CA GLU A 412 27.74 202.16 44.43
C GLU A 412 27.28 201.89 42.97
N LYS A 413 26.67 200.72 42.70
CA LYS A 413 25.62 200.44 41.66
C LYS A 413 25.90 200.47 40.11
N ALA A 414 25.95 199.25 39.54
CA ALA A 414 24.91 198.65 38.66
C ALA A 414 24.85 198.82 37.10
N LYS A 415 24.16 197.83 36.49
CA LYS A 415 23.28 197.83 35.26
C LYS A 415 23.77 197.39 33.84
N THR A 416 23.41 196.13 33.49
CA THR A 416 22.57 195.65 32.33
C THR A 416 22.95 195.78 30.83
N LEU A 417 22.76 194.65 30.09
CA LEU A 417 21.82 194.41 28.95
C LEU A 417 22.38 193.84 27.59
N ALA A 418 21.50 193.13 26.84
CA ALA A 418 21.45 192.87 25.37
C ALA A 418 22.39 191.80 24.71
N TYR A 419 22.05 191.11 23.58
CA TYR A 419 20.77 190.60 23.00
C TYR A 419 21.02 189.63 21.78
N SER A 420 19.95 189.02 21.21
CA SER A 420 19.81 188.44 19.83
C SER A 420 20.31 186.98 19.57
N THR A 421 19.47 185.96 19.24
CA THR A 421 18.92 185.43 17.93
C THR A 421 19.90 184.63 17.04
N SER A 422 19.58 183.55 16.29
CA SER A 422 18.40 182.64 16.08
C SER A 422 18.92 181.27 15.47
N THR A 423 18.27 180.33 14.73
CA THR A 423 17.00 180.10 13.97
C THR A 423 16.85 178.55 13.66
N PRO A 424 15.67 177.97 13.28
CA PRO A 424 15.46 176.50 13.14
C PRO A 424 15.08 175.98 11.71
N ASP A 425 15.02 174.63 11.47
CA ASP A 425 13.91 173.94 10.74
C ASP A 425 14.02 172.39 10.52
N LEU A 426 12.86 171.68 10.58
CA LEU A 426 12.28 170.54 9.76
C LEU A 426 13.11 169.26 9.37
N LYS A 427 12.57 168.06 8.97
CA LYS A 427 11.20 167.59 8.54
C LYS A 427 11.02 166.04 8.53
N ALA A 428 9.77 165.54 8.72
CA ALA A 428 9.09 164.30 8.18
C ALA A 428 9.74 162.88 8.30
N SER A 429 9.06 161.71 8.26
CA SER A 429 7.64 161.20 8.30
C SER A 429 7.67 159.72 8.82
N GLY A 430 6.62 158.99 9.25
CA GLY A 430 5.23 158.79 8.77
C GLY A 430 5.19 157.71 7.66
N GLU A 431 4.33 156.67 7.60
CA GLU A 431 3.14 156.16 8.36
C GLU A 431 3.11 154.59 8.20
N GLU A 432 2.39 153.67 8.88
CA GLU A 432 1.20 153.59 9.77
C GLU A 432 -0.17 153.14 9.15
N GLY A 433 -0.98 152.36 9.92
CA GLY A 433 -2.31 151.77 9.55
C GLY A 433 -2.40 150.23 9.75
N ALA A 434 -3.09 149.66 10.75
CA ALA A 434 -4.54 149.58 11.06
C ALA A 434 -5.33 148.49 10.25
N GLY A 435 -6.28 147.72 10.82
CA GLY A 435 -6.65 147.63 12.24
C GLY A 435 -8.10 147.20 12.60
N VAL A 436 -8.80 146.37 11.82
CA VAL A 436 -10.19 145.90 12.08
C VAL A 436 -10.38 144.46 11.54
N GLY A 437 -11.20 143.54 12.10
CA GLY A 437 -11.96 143.55 13.37
C GLY A 437 -13.43 143.08 13.25
N GLY A 438 -13.75 141.79 13.45
CA GLY A 438 -15.14 141.26 13.43
C GLY A 438 -15.27 139.73 13.54
N ALA A 439 -16.41 139.23 14.03
CA ALA A 439 -16.63 137.81 14.36
C ALA A 439 -17.06 136.92 13.17
N GLY A 440 -16.63 135.64 13.15
CA GLY A 440 -17.09 134.67 12.15
C GLY A 440 -16.49 133.25 12.25
N GLN A 441 -17.35 132.27 12.55
CA GLN A 441 -17.30 130.81 12.29
C GLN A 441 -15.97 130.10 11.91
N GLN A 442 -15.58 129.14 12.78
CA GLN A 442 -15.08 127.78 12.48
C GLN A 442 -14.65 127.42 11.02
N PRO A 443 -13.33 127.22 10.80
CA PRO A 443 -12.88 126.23 9.81
C PRO A 443 -11.85 125.21 10.33
N PHE A 444 -11.07 125.55 11.36
CA PHE A 444 -9.87 124.79 11.73
C PHE A 444 -10.17 123.51 12.54
N LEU A 445 -11.21 123.52 13.39
CA LEU A 445 -11.62 122.31 14.11
C LEU A 445 -12.22 121.27 13.15
N ALA A 446 -12.97 121.73 12.15
CA ALA A 446 -13.59 120.87 11.13
C ALA A 446 -12.55 120.16 10.25
N THR A 447 -11.44 120.82 9.88
CA THR A 447 -10.35 120.18 9.13
C THR A 447 -9.53 119.20 9.98
N VAL A 448 -9.25 119.54 11.25
CA VAL A 448 -8.59 118.61 12.19
C VAL A 448 -9.45 117.38 12.48
N LEU A 449 -10.77 117.54 12.66
CA LEU A 449 -11.69 116.42 12.85
C LEU A 449 -11.83 115.57 11.59
N LYS A 450 -11.99 116.16 10.39
CA LYS A 450 -12.01 115.41 9.12
C LYS A 450 -10.74 114.59 8.92
N ARG A 451 -9.56 115.12 9.27
CA ARG A 451 -8.30 114.37 9.18
C ARG A 451 -8.30 113.17 10.13
N LYS A 452 -8.65 113.37 11.42
CA LYS A 452 -8.77 112.27 12.39
C LYS A 452 -9.81 111.22 12.00
N LEU A 453 -10.89 111.62 11.31
CA LEU A 453 -11.90 110.68 10.78
C LEU A 453 -11.30 109.82 9.66
N LEU A 454 -10.64 110.44 8.67
CA LEU A 454 -9.93 109.73 7.59
C LEU A 454 -8.81 108.81 8.12
N ASP A 455 -8.06 109.25 9.13
CA ASP A 455 -7.01 108.44 9.77
C ASP A 455 -7.62 107.17 10.43
N ARG A 456 -8.79 107.31 11.09
CA ARG A 456 -9.54 106.17 11.67
C ARG A 456 -10.23 105.30 10.62
N GLU A 457 -10.73 105.86 9.53
CA GLU A 457 -11.27 105.09 8.40
C GLU A 457 -10.17 104.24 7.74
N GLN A 458 -8.96 104.81 7.55
CA GLN A 458 -7.80 104.05 7.08
C GLN A 458 -7.36 102.98 8.09
N GLU A 459 -7.40 103.25 9.40
CA GLU A 459 -7.17 102.24 10.43
C GLU A 459 -8.19 101.10 10.35
N ILE A 460 -9.49 101.40 10.20
CA ILE A 460 -10.56 100.42 10.03
C ILE A 460 -10.38 99.60 8.75
N VAL A 461 -9.97 100.21 7.62
CA VAL A 461 -9.65 99.49 6.38
C VAL A 461 -8.43 98.58 6.56
N ASN A 462 -7.39 99.03 7.26
CA ASN A 462 -6.20 98.24 7.56
C ASN A 462 -6.49 97.09 8.55
N LEU A 463 -7.34 97.30 9.55
CA LEU A 463 -7.81 96.26 10.46
C LEU A 463 -8.69 95.24 9.72
N ASN A 464 -9.60 95.68 8.84
CA ASN A 464 -10.36 94.77 7.98
C ASN A 464 -9.47 93.96 7.03
N ARG A 465 -8.40 94.56 6.47
CA ARG A 465 -7.41 93.82 5.69
C ARG A 465 -6.67 92.78 6.55
N LYS A 466 -6.25 93.15 7.76
CA LYS A 466 -5.65 92.20 8.72
C LYS A 466 -6.60 91.06 9.08
N LEU A 467 -7.88 91.36 9.37
CA LEU A 467 -8.92 90.36 9.70
C LEU A 467 -9.13 89.36 8.55
N ARG A 468 -9.22 89.84 7.30
CA ARG A 468 -9.30 88.96 6.11
C ARG A 468 -8.05 88.09 5.97
N ASN A 469 -6.86 88.65 6.20
CA ASN A 469 -5.62 87.88 6.17
C ASN A 469 -5.58 86.81 7.27
N PHE A 470 -6.02 87.13 8.50
CA PHE A 470 -6.17 86.15 9.58
C PHE A 470 -7.15 85.04 9.21
N LEU A 471 -8.34 85.36 8.71
CA LEU A 471 -9.33 84.36 8.25
C LEU A 471 -8.81 83.47 7.11
N VAL A 472 -7.93 83.99 6.24
CA VAL A 472 -7.26 83.19 5.19
C VAL A 472 -6.17 82.29 5.78
N ILE A 473 -5.40 82.78 6.76
CA ILE A 473 -4.39 81.99 7.48
C ILE A 473 -5.07 80.88 8.30
N GLU A 474 -6.15 81.18 9.00
CA GLU A 474 -6.96 80.25 9.79
C GLU A 474 -7.58 79.16 8.90
N LYS A 475 -8.20 79.53 7.77
CA LYS A 475 -8.71 78.56 6.79
C LYS A 475 -7.59 77.72 6.18
N LYS A 476 -6.41 78.30 5.90
CA LYS A 476 -5.25 77.55 5.42
C LYS A 476 -4.75 76.56 6.48
N ALA A 477 -4.66 76.98 7.75
CA ALA A 477 -4.27 76.13 8.86
C ALA A 477 -5.27 74.98 9.06
N ALA A 478 -6.58 75.25 9.02
CA ALA A 478 -7.60 74.21 9.10
C ALA A 478 -7.54 73.20 7.94
N ILE A 479 -7.28 73.67 6.71
CA ILE A 479 -7.04 72.79 5.55
C ILE A 479 -5.77 71.96 5.74
N GLN A 480 -4.68 72.56 6.25
CA GLN A 480 -3.43 71.83 6.51
C GLN A 480 -3.59 70.79 7.63
N SER A 481 -4.27 71.14 8.73
CA SER A 481 -4.61 70.19 9.80
C SER A 481 -5.42 69.03 9.25
N LYS A 482 -6.46 69.29 8.45
CA LYS A 482 -7.24 68.22 7.83
C LYS A 482 -6.39 67.35 6.89
N VAL A 483 -5.50 67.93 6.09
CA VAL A 483 -4.60 67.13 5.22
C VAL A 483 -3.69 66.23 6.04
N PHE A 484 -3.17 66.69 7.18
CA PHE A 484 -2.41 65.84 8.11
C PHE A 484 -3.27 64.78 8.80
N GLU A 485 -4.55 65.07 9.09
CA GLU A 485 -5.51 64.08 9.62
C GLU A 485 -5.85 63.01 8.58
N ASP A 486 -6.15 63.40 7.33
CA ASP A 486 -6.42 62.51 6.20
C ASP A 486 -5.19 61.64 5.87
N GLU A 487 -3.98 62.22 5.87
CA GLU A 487 -2.71 61.49 5.69
C GLU A 487 -2.42 60.54 6.86
N ARG A 488 -2.68 60.97 8.11
CA ARG A 488 -2.57 60.11 9.29
C ARG A 488 -3.52 58.92 9.22
N HIS A 489 -4.80 59.12 8.87
CA HIS A 489 -5.76 58.02 8.72
C HIS A 489 -5.30 57.02 7.65
N ARG A 490 -4.72 57.52 6.54
CA ARG A 490 -4.14 56.65 5.50
C ARG A 490 -2.94 55.84 6.00
N MET A 491 -2.06 56.43 6.82
CA MET A 491 -0.94 55.73 7.43
C MET A 491 -1.41 54.70 8.48
N GLU A 492 -2.43 55.03 9.28
CA GLU A 492 -3.03 54.10 10.25
C GLU A 492 -3.70 52.91 9.53
N GLN A 493 -4.43 53.14 8.43
CA GLN A 493 -4.95 52.08 7.55
C GLN A 493 -3.84 51.19 7.00
N MET A 494 -2.75 51.76 6.45
CA MET A 494 -1.62 50.97 5.96
C MET A 494 -0.94 50.15 7.08
N ILE A 495 -0.90 50.66 8.31
CA ILE A 495 -0.37 49.92 9.47
C ILE A 495 -1.29 48.73 9.82
N ASP A 496 -2.61 48.88 9.73
CA ASP A 496 -3.56 47.79 9.97
C ASP A 496 -3.59 46.76 8.82
N ASP A 497 -3.38 47.19 7.57
CA ASP A 497 -3.11 46.29 6.43
C ASP A 497 -1.83 45.47 6.65
N TYR A 498 -0.76 46.08 7.16
CA TYR A 498 0.47 45.35 7.50
C TYR A 498 0.30 44.44 8.72
N ARG A 499 -0.49 44.83 9.73
CA ARG A 499 -0.81 43.97 10.88
C ARG A 499 -1.61 42.73 10.46
N THR A 500 -2.62 42.89 9.61
CA THR A 500 -3.41 41.76 9.09
C THR A 500 -2.57 40.84 8.20
N GLN A 501 -1.73 41.39 7.30
CA GLN A 501 -0.78 40.61 6.52
C GLN A 501 0.24 39.84 7.39
N LEU A 502 0.72 40.46 8.47
CA LEU A 502 1.60 39.81 9.44
C LEU A 502 0.88 38.64 10.13
N THR A 503 -0.31 38.86 10.70
CA THR A 503 -1.12 37.82 11.34
C THR A 503 -1.43 36.66 10.38
N GLU A 504 -1.77 36.97 9.11
CA GLU A 504 -1.94 35.95 8.08
C GLU A 504 -0.65 35.14 7.82
N SER A 505 0.52 35.80 7.83
CA SER A 505 1.81 35.15 7.63
C SER A 505 2.18 34.25 8.80
N GLU A 506 1.92 34.69 10.03
CA GLU A 506 2.10 33.92 11.27
C GLU A 506 1.14 32.72 11.30
N GLU A 507 -0.12 32.88 10.89
CA GLU A 507 -1.04 31.76 10.70
C GLU A 507 -0.56 30.76 9.64
N LYS A 508 0.01 31.23 8.52
CA LYS A 508 0.55 30.35 7.47
C LYS A 508 1.77 29.57 7.99
N VAL A 509 2.67 30.22 8.73
CA VAL A 509 3.81 29.56 9.40
C VAL A 509 3.34 28.58 10.48
N ALA A 510 2.35 28.94 11.30
CA ALA A 510 1.79 28.04 12.31
C ALA A 510 1.12 26.80 11.69
N LYS A 511 0.40 26.96 10.57
CA LYS A 511 -0.18 25.85 9.80
C LYS A 511 0.89 24.94 9.20
N LEU A 512 2.00 25.51 8.69
CA LEU A 512 3.16 24.75 8.22
C LEU A 512 3.88 24.02 9.35
N HIS A 513 4.07 24.64 10.52
CA HIS A 513 4.64 23.99 11.69
C HIS A 513 3.72 22.85 12.20
N GLN A 514 2.40 23.03 12.15
CA GLN A 514 1.46 21.97 12.52
C GLN A 514 1.46 20.80 11.52
N SER A 515 1.58 21.06 10.21
CA SER A 515 1.68 19.97 9.22
C SER A 515 3.03 19.25 9.31
N LEU A 516 4.13 19.97 9.56
CA LEU A 516 5.46 19.39 9.78
C LEU A 516 5.52 18.56 11.08
N SER A 517 4.86 19.02 12.14
CA SER A 517 4.71 18.26 13.40
C SER A 517 3.91 16.98 13.19
N LYS A 518 2.81 17.05 12.43
CA LYS A 518 1.99 15.87 12.07
C LYS A 518 2.76 14.88 11.19
N SER A 519 3.53 15.33 10.20
CA SER A 519 4.33 14.44 9.35
C SER A 519 5.51 13.82 10.09
N ALA A 520 6.18 14.56 10.99
CA ALA A 520 7.21 14.03 11.87
C ALA A 520 6.65 12.95 12.82
N SER A 521 5.47 13.17 13.42
CA SER A 521 4.79 12.18 14.26
C SER A 521 4.38 10.93 13.45
N ALA A 522 3.87 11.11 12.23
CA ALA A 522 3.55 10.00 11.33
C ALA A 522 4.81 9.19 10.95
N ALA A 523 5.94 9.85 10.69
CA ALA A 523 7.22 9.19 10.42
C ALA A 523 7.78 8.43 11.63
N GLN A 524 7.56 8.93 12.85
CA GLN A 524 7.89 8.21 14.10
C GLN A 524 7.02 6.96 14.28
N LEU A 525 5.71 7.03 13.99
CA LEU A 525 4.85 5.84 13.97
C LEU A 525 5.26 4.84 12.88
N HIS A 526 5.68 5.32 11.71
CA HIS A 526 6.12 4.46 10.59
C HIS A 526 7.49 3.81 10.79
N THR A 527 8.32 4.35 11.69
CA THR A 527 9.59 3.73 12.10
C THR A 527 9.37 2.76 13.26
N ALA A 528 8.60 3.14 14.28
CA ALA A 528 8.21 2.23 15.37
C ALA A 528 7.50 0.95 14.89
N THR A 529 6.69 1.04 13.82
CA THR A 529 6.03 -0.13 13.19
C THR A 529 6.93 -0.91 12.24
N LYS A 530 8.13 -0.42 11.92
CA LYS A 530 9.11 -1.09 11.05
C LYS A 530 10.21 -1.82 11.84
N ASP A 531 10.48 -1.36 13.06
CA ASP A 531 11.40 -2.02 14.00
C ASP A 531 10.72 -3.11 14.84
N MET A 532 9.39 -3.27 14.75
CA MET A 532 8.71 -4.46 15.29
C MET A 532 9.03 -5.69 14.44
N SER A 533 9.81 -6.60 15.02
CA SER A 533 10.08 -7.93 14.49
C SER A 533 8.76 -8.70 14.25
N PRO A 534 8.61 -9.45 13.13
CA PRO A 534 7.43 -10.29 12.89
C PRO A 534 7.34 -11.52 13.84
N PHE A 535 8.19 -11.57 14.87
CA PHE A 535 8.18 -12.62 15.89
C PHE A 535 7.33 -12.25 17.13
N ASP A 536 7.13 -10.96 17.41
CA ASP A 536 6.47 -10.46 18.63
C ASP A 536 4.96 -10.19 18.45
N ALA A 537 4.34 -10.79 17.43
CA ALA A 537 2.93 -10.60 17.04
C ALA A 537 2.14 -11.92 17.03
N ALA A 538 2.54 -12.88 17.87
CA ALA A 538 2.02 -14.25 17.92
C ALA A 538 1.63 -14.75 19.33
N GLU A 539 1.50 -13.83 20.30
CA GLU A 539 0.72 -14.00 21.55
C GLU A 539 -0.46 -13.01 21.55
#